data_AF-A0A8S4AT75-F1
#
_entry.id   AF-A0A8S4AT75-F1
#
_cell.length_a   1.000
_cell.length_b   1.000
_cell.length_c   1.000
_cell.angle_alpha   90.00
_cell.angle_beta   90.00
_cell.angle_gamma   90.00
#
_symmetry.space_group_name_H-M   'P 1'
#
loop_
_entity.id
_entity.type
_entity.pdbx_description
1 polymer ?
#
loop_
_entity_poly.entity_id
_entity_poly.type
_entity_poly.pdbx_seq_one_letter_code
_entity_poly.pdbx_strand_id
1 'polypeptide(L)'
;MNQPLLSASLKKEKRIIKSPLAAGQMDFRPQGAVLIATLVVVNFIWWMVMIAAIGVGATHLNNCPVQPNIPIYLIVMGATSILSLSVTYNISKNKESAINILLTACMTVLHIFSFSWLIAGTCWVYNIYPPNYSGTDNYCHMITYQFAFVVTTLLWVAMTIPSMWSSCRRVLQDLLRQPAVRSLSLTPAQHTVVVERWWQVPLSKVGSPPRLNPRRHRVYKLVEDTKHAPKTNMELILTQTVPKLGGRGDTVFVKRSVGRNKLLAEGLAVYPSPENKQMFSEELRVGIKYEHSCFSSMVLIWFALLLIIVILVDVQLLREGRPEDRIQTRTGQMTLDFLKRSKLSINKMPPDDFQLTKEVVCRQFLKKLGVVVPLHALNLPFEPIKDLGDYWCEVTINGLDTVRVPMSLLPYEDPSATHQKQLKAQRRLQAAANVSEEADEEDAALRAASEMEAGEESVGETSASAGPSAAGETTASTQTEQNTTSPPSQSPDKS
;
A
#
# COMPACT_ATOMS: atom_id res chain seq x y z
N MET A 1 66.05 -9.92 73.69
CA MET A 1 66.87 -9.15 72.72
C MET A 1 66.02 -8.00 72.18
N ASN A 2 66.39 -6.80 72.61
CA ASN A 2 66.16 -5.43 72.09
C ASN A 2 64.96 -5.12 71.15
N GLN A 3 64.12 -4.22 71.66
CA GLN A 3 63.34 -3.19 70.93
C GLN A 3 64.28 -2.05 70.42
N PRO A 4 63.82 -0.94 69.79
CA PRO A 4 62.79 -0.70 68.75
C PRO A 4 63.20 0.40 67.70
N LEU A 5 62.22 0.90 66.92
CA LEU A 5 62.03 2.30 66.43
C LEU A 5 62.63 2.83 65.10
N LEU A 6 61.83 3.77 64.55
CA LEU A 6 62.07 4.84 63.56
C LEU A 6 61.92 4.45 62.07
N SER A 7 60.92 4.87 61.29
CA SER A 7 60.22 6.15 61.06
C SER A 7 60.63 6.75 59.71
N ALA A 8 59.62 7.32 59.05
CA ALA A 8 59.70 8.46 58.13
C ALA A 8 60.45 8.22 56.81
N SER A 9 59.74 8.13 55.69
CA SER A 9 59.10 9.23 54.95
C SER A 9 60.06 9.93 53.98
N LEU A 10 59.50 10.20 52.81
CA LEU A 10 59.92 11.13 51.76
C LEU A 10 60.72 10.52 50.59
N LYS A 11 60.06 10.28 49.44
CA LYS A 11 59.77 11.29 48.37
C LYS A 11 60.98 11.38 47.44
N LYS A 12 60.97 10.73 46.28
CA LYS A 12 60.63 11.25 44.93
C LYS A 12 61.24 10.18 43.98
N GLU A 13 60.68 9.78 42.86
CA GLU A 13 60.41 10.63 41.71
C GLU A 13 59.63 9.84 40.63
N LYS A 14 58.38 10.29 40.38
CA LYS A 14 57.69 10.43 39.08
C LYS A 14 57.99 9.46 37.91
N ARG A 15 56.98 8.66 37.56
CA ARG A 15 56.36 8.69 36.21
C ARG A 15 54.97 8.04 36.27
N ILE A 16 53.87 8.82 36.26
CA ILE A 16 52.90 8.98 35.15
C ILE A 16 52.39 7.57 34.72
N ILE A 17 51.13 7.15 34.95
CA ILE A 17 49.93 7.58 34.21
C ILE A 17 48.64 7.17 34.99
N LYS A 18 47.83 8.20 35.29
CA LYS A 18 46.36 8.32 35.40
C LYS A 18 45.50 7.17 35.96
N SER A 19 44.86 7.47 37.08
CA SER A 19 43.63 6.87 37.63
C SER A 19 42.39 7.20 36.79
N PRO A 20 41.35 6.34 36.77
CA PRO A 20 40.00 6.74 36.40
C PRO A 20 39.17 6.94 37.66
N LEU A 21 39.09 8.19 38.13
CA LEU A 21 37.93 8.68 38.87
C LEU A 21 36.96 9.22 37.82
N ALA A 22 36.12 8.34 37.27
CA ALA A 22 35.00 8.74 36.44
C ALA A 22 33.73 8.44 37.23
N ALA A 23 33.13 9.50 37.77
CA ALA A 23 31.74 9.52 38.15
C ALA A 23 30.93 8.94 36.98
N GLY A 24 30.08 7.95 37.27
CA GLY A 24 29.12 7.41 36.31
C GLY A 24 28.12 8.49 35.92
N GLN A 25 28.48 9.28 34.93
CA GLN A 25 27.55 10.07 34.14
C GLN A 25 26.66 9.04 33.43
N MET A 26 25.41 8.88 33.88
CA MET A 26 24.41 8.18 33.07
C MET A 26 24.22 8.99 31.79
N ASP A 27 24.72 8.49 30.67
CA ASP A 27 24.43 9.03 29.35
C ASP A 27 22.92 8.96 29.10
N PHE A 28 22.24 10.08 29.30
CA PHE A 28 20.82 10.25 28.95
C PHE A 28 20.69 10.27 27.42
N ARG A 29 20.51 9.10 26.82
CA ARG A 29 20.24 8.96 25.37
C ARG A 29 18.97 9.77 25.03
N PRO A 30 19.00 10.70 24.06
CA PRO A 30 17.81 11.49 23.68
C PRO A 30 16.65 10.61 23.19
N GLN A 31 16.95 9.44 22.62
CA GLN A 31 15.96 8.42 22.26
C GLN A 31 15.21 7.83 23.47
N GLY A 32 15.86 7.74 24.63
CA GLY A 32 15.23 7.25 25.87
C GLY A 32 14.26 8.26 26.47
N ALA A 33 14.57 9.55 26.40
CA ALA A 33 13.70 10.62 26.89
C ALA A 33 12.36 10.66 26.13
N VAL A 34 12.42 10.59 24.80
CA VAL A 34 11.23 10.56 23.94
C VAL A 34 10.41 9.29 24.17
N LEU A 35 11.07 8.14 24.35
CA LEU A 35 10.39 6.88 24.65
C LEU A 35 9.67 6.92 26.01
N ILE A 36 10.31 7.46 27.06
CA ILE A 36 9.70 7.58 28.38
C ILE A 36 8.53 8.56 28.34
N ALA A 37 8.70 9.72 27.70
CA ALA A 37 7.64 10.71 27.56
C ALA A 37 6.42 10.15 26.81
N THR A 38 6.64 9.42 25.70
CA THR A 38 5.55 8.79 24.92
C THR A 38 4.82 7.70 25.71
N LEU A 39 5.52 6.84 26.46
CA LEU A 39 4.90 5.83 27.32
C LEU A 39 4.03 6.45 28.41
N VAL A 40 4.49 7.54 29.03
CA VAL A 40 3.74 8.27 30.04
C VAL A 40 2.46 8.87 29.45
N VAL A 41 2.53 9.50 28.28
CA VAL A 41 1.35 10.07 27.60
C VAL A 41 0.34 8.99 27.22
N VAL A 42 0.79 7.87 26.64
CA VAL A 42 -0.09 6.74 26.28
C VAL A 42 -0.78 6.16 27.52
N ASN A 43 -0.05 6.05 28.64
CA ASN A 43 -0.62 5.62 29.91
C ASN A 43 -1.71 6.59 30.39
N PHE A 44 -1.47 7.91 30.42
CA PHE A 44 -2.50 8.88 30.81
C PHE A 44 -3.75 8.83 29.92
N ILE A 45 -3.58 8.68 28.60
CA ILE A 45 -4.71 8.56 27.68
C ILE A 45 -5.52 7.30 27.98
N TRP A 46 -4.84 6.17 28.18
CA TRP A 46 -5.48 4.90 28.54
C TRP A 46 -6.35 5.04 29.79
N TRP A 47 -5.83 5.74 30.80
CA TRP A 47 -6.51 6.02 32.06
C TRP A 47 -7.79 6.83 31.89
N MET A 48 -7.74 7.88 31.06
CA MET A 48 -8.92 8.68 30.75
C MET A 48 -10.00 7.86 30.03
N VAL A 49 -9.62 6.95 29.14
CA VAL A 49 -10.57 6.05 28.45
C VAL A 49 -11.24 5.09 29.44
N MET A 50 -10.52 4.54 30.41
CA MET A 50 -11.10 3.64 31.42
C MET A 50 -12.05 4.37 32.38
N ILE A 51 -11.78 5.63 32.73
CA ILE A 51 -12.71 6.46 33.51
C ILE A 51 -13.99 6.74 32.70
N ALA A 52 -13.84 7.07 31.41
CA ALA A 52 -14.98 7.25 30.52
C ALA A 52 -15.83 5.96 30.38
N ALA A 53 -15.20 4.78 30.39
CA ALA A 53 -15.89 3.50 30.35
C ALA A 53 -16.84 3.30 31.54
N ILE A 54 -16.38 3.66 32.75
CA ILE A 54 -17.22 3.62 33.95
C ILE A 54 -18.38 4.61 33.81
N GLY A 55 -18.10 5.84 33.35
CA GLY A 55 -19.12 6.87 33.15
C GLY A 55 -20.20 6.46 32.15
N VAL A 56 -19.82 5.94 30.98
CA VAL A 56 -20.76 5.49 29.94
C VAL A 56 -21.56 4.27 30.43
N GLY A 57 -20.89 3.30 31.07
CA GLY A 57 -21.56 2.11 31.61
C GLY A 57 -22.57 2.45 32.71
N ALA A 58 -22.23 3.36 33.63
CA ALA A 58 -23.12 3.75 34.73
C ALA A 58 -24.31 4.60 34.27
N THR A 59 -24.09 5.54 33.33
CA THR A 59 -25.16 6.42 32.81
C THR A 59 -26.16 5.69 31.93
N HIS A 60 -25.73 4.64 31.23
CA HIS A 60 -26.57 3.89 30.27
C HIS A 60 -26.82 2.45 30.73
N LEU A 61 -26.84 2.19 32.04
CA LEU A 61 -26.97 0.85 32.60
C LEU A 61 -28.22 0.10 32.11
N ASN A 62 -29.34 0.82 31.97
CA ASN A 62 -30.63 0.25 31.56
C ASN A 62 -30.97 0.51 30.08
N ASN A 63 -30.10 1.20 29.33
CA ASN A 63 -30.40 1.65 27.96
C ASN A 63 -30.00 0.61 26.89
N CYS A 64 -29.79 -0.64 27.30
CA CYS A 64 -29.45 -1.77 26.42
C CYS A 64 -30.15 -3.06 26.88
N PRO A 65 -31.49 -3.14 26.78
CA PRO A 65 -32.25 -4.32 27.23
C PRO A 65 -31.90 -5.60 26.46
N VAL A 66 -31.47 -5.50 25.20
CA VAL A 66 -31.09 -6.67 24.38
C VAL A 66 -29.91 -7.46 24.98
N GLN A 67 -29.03 -6.77 25.71
CA GLN A 67 -27.90 -7.40 26.39
C GLN A 67 -27.47 -6.56 27.62
N PRO A 68 -28.04 -6.82 28.82
CA PRO A 68 -27.79 -6.03 30.03
C PRO A 68 -26.35 -6.14 30.54
N ASN A 69 -25.59 -7.14 30.06
CA ASN A 69 -24.20 -7.36 30.47
C ASN A 69 -23.22 -6.36 29.82
N ILE A 70 -23.59 -5.65 28.75
CA ILE A 70 -22.67 -4.73 28.05
C ILE A 70 -22.31 -3.51 28.92
N PRO A 71 -23.26 -2.78 29.53
CA PRO A 71 -22.92 -1.71 30.47
C PRO A 71 -22.14 -2.20 31.70
N ILE A 72 -22.51 -3.37 32.24
CA ILE A 72 -21.81 -3.99 33.39
C ILE A 72 -20.36 -4.32 33.03
N TYR A 73 -20.14 -4.86 31.83
CA TYR A 73 -18.81 -5.14 31.29
C TYR A 73 -17.90 -3.91 31.28
N LEU A 74 -18.41 -2.76 30.80
CA LEU A 74 -17.68 -1.50 30.79
C LEU A 74 -17.29 -1.02 32.19
N ILE A 75 -18.20 -1.13 33.15
CA ILE A 75 -17.97 -0.73 34.55
C ILE A 75 -16.88 -1.61 35.18
N VAL A 76 -17.04 -2.93 35.09
CA VAL A 76 -16.11 -3.89 35.71
C VAL A 76 -14.72 -3.78 35.07
N MET A 77 -14.62 -3.66 33.75
CA MET A 77 -13.34 -3.47 33.06
C MET A 77 -12.63 -2.18 33.47
N GLY A 78 -13.38 -1.07 33.56
CA GLY A 78 -12.82 0.21 34.00
C GLY A 78 -12.36 0.13 35.46
N ALA A 79 -13.17 -0.46 36.34
CA ALA A 79 -12.86 -0.58 37.76
C ALA A 79 -11.64 -1.47 38.04
N THR A 80 -11.51 -2.62 37.37
CA THR A 80 -10.34 -3.50 37.53
C THR A 80 -9.06 -2.83 37.04
N SER A 81 -9.15 -2.05 35.95
CA SER A 81 -8.03 -1.27 35.44
C SER A 81 -7.60 -0.15 36.40
N ILE A 82 -8.56 0.50 37.06
CA ILE A 82 -8.25 1.52 38.08
C ILE A 82 -7.60 0.89 39.31
N LEU A 83 -8.13 -0.24 39.75
CA LEU A 83 -7.58 -1.00 40.88
C LEU A 83 -6.13 -1.45 40.60
N SER A 84 -5.85 -1.87 39.37
CA SER A 84 -4.52 -2.28 38.91
C SER A 84 -3.44 -1.20 39.11
N LEU A 85 -3.68 0.06 38.72
CA LEU A 85 -2.69 1.12 39.00
C LEU A 85 -2.64 1.50 40.47
N SER A 86 -3.78 1.47 41.16
CA SER A 86 -3.81 1.75 42.60
C SER A 86 -2.84 0.82 43.33
N VAL A 87 -2.85 -0.47 42.99
CA VAL A 87 -1.91 -1.45 43.54
C VAL A 87 -0.48 -1.21 43.02
N THR A 88 -0.28 -0.88 41.74
CA THR A 88 1.05 -0.55 41.17
C THR A 88 1.70 0.65 41.88
N TYR A 89 0.93 1.68 42.20
CA TYR A 89 1.37 2.85 42.95
C TYR A 89 1.78 2.47 44.38
N ASN A 90 1.00 1.62 45.05
CA ASN A 90 1.34 1.12 46.39
C ASN A 90 2.62 0.27 46.39
N ILE A 91 2.83 -0.59 45.38
CA ILE A 91 4.08 -1.35 45.19
C ILE A 91 5.28 -0.41 45.03
N SER A 92 5.11 0.70 44.28
CA SER A 92 6.19 1.68 44.08
C SER A 92 6.52 2.49 45.34
N LYS A 93 5.54 2.72 46.23
CA LYS A 93 5.71 3.56 47.42
C LYS A 93 6.26 2.77 48.61
N ASN A 94 5.82 1.54 48.79
CA ASN A 94 6.20 0.72 49.93
C ASN A 94 7.55 0.04 49.69
N LYS A 95 8.45 0.11 50.68
CA LYS A 95 9.78 -0.53 50.61
C LYS A 95 9.81 -1.92 51.26
N GLU A 96 8.73 -2.33 51.92
CA GLU A 96 8.65 -3.64 52.58
C GLU A 96 8.45 -4.78 51.57
N SER A 97 9.36 -5.75 51.60
CA SER A 97 9.39 -6.86 50.65
C SER A 97 8.17 -7.77 50.74
N ALA A 98 7.67 -8.07 51.95
CA ALA A 98 6.53 -8.96 52.14
C ALA A 98 5.22 -8.38 51.57
N ILE A 99 4.96 -7.09 51.82
CA ILE A 99 3.79 -6.37 51.29
C ILE A 99 3.87 -6.30 49.76
N ASN A 100 5.04 -6.00 49.21
CA ASN A 100 5.22 -5.91 47.76
C ASN A 100 5.03 -7.26 47.06
N ILE A 101 5.46 -8.37 47.67
CA ILE A 101 5.21 -9.73 47.15
C ILE A 101 3.71 -10.04 47.14
N LEU A 102 3.00 -9.74 48.24
CA LEU A 102 1.55 -9.94 48.34
C LEU A 102 0.78 -9.09 47.32
N LEU A 103 1.12 -7.81 47.20
CA LEU A 103 0.50 -6.90 46.22
C LEU A 103 0.79 -7.34 44.78
N THR A 104 1.98 -7.86 44.49
CA THR A 104 2.33 -8.41 43.17
C THR A 104 1.50 -9.67 42.85
N ALA A 105 1.29 -10.55 43.82
CA ALA A 105 0.41 -11.71 43.65
C ALA A 105 -1.06 -11.30 43.44
N CYS A 106 -1.53 -10.27 44.15
CA CYS A 106 -2.86 -9.69 43.91
C CYS A 106 -2.98 -9.13 42.49
N MET A 107 -1.94 -8.45 41.99
CA MET A 107 -1.90 -7.92 40.62
C MET A 107 -2.01 -9.01 39.56
N THR A 108 -1.28 -10.12 39.71
CA THR A 108 -1.35 -11.21 38.73
C THR A 108 -2.76 -11.81 38.68
N VAL A 109 -3.40 -12.00 39.84
CA VAL A 109 -4.80 -12.46 39.91
C VAL A 109 -5.75 -11.47 39.25
N LEU A 110 -5.60 -10.16 39.52
CA LEU A 110 -6.41 -9.10 38.90
C LEU A 110 -6.26 -9.08 37.37
N HIS A 111 -5.06 -9.34 36.85
CA HIS A 111 -4.84 -9.43 35.40
C HIS A 111 -5.44 -10.69 34.78
N ILE A 112 -5.34 -11.85 35.44
CA ILE A 112 -6.00 -13.09 34.98
C ILE A 112 -7.51 -12.91 34.94
N PHE A 113 -8.08 -12.30 35.98
CA PHE A 113 -9.50 -11.93 36.01
C PHE A 113 -9.86 -10.98 34.87
N SER A 114 -9.09 -9.90 34.69
CA SER A 114 -9.33 -8.91 33.64
C SER A 114 -9.26 -9.52 32.23
N PHE A 115 -8.35 -10.46 31.99
CA PHE A 115 -8.26 -11.19 30.72
C PHE A 115 -9.48 -12.10 30.49
N SER A 116 -9.89 -12.85 31.52
CA SER A 116 -11.08 -13.69 31.45
C SER A 116 -12.35 -12.87 31.21
N TRP A 117 -12.43 -11.70 31.85
CA TRP A 117 -13.53 -10.75 31.69
C TRP A 117 -13.55 -10.10 30.30
N LEU A 118 -12.38 -9.81 29.72
CA LEU A 118 -12.26 -9.34 28.33
C LEU A 118 -12.82 -10.35 27.34
N ILE A 119 -12.58 -11.66 27.55
CA ILE A 119 -13.15 -12.73 26.72
C ILE A 119 -14.67 -12.81 26.90
N ALA A 120 -15.19 -12.72 28.12
CA ALA A 120 -16.63 -12.72 28.35
C ALA A 120 -17.32 -11.52 27.67
N GLY A 121 -16.70 -10.34 27.77
CA GLY A 121 -17.18 -9.13 27.13
C GLY A 121 -17.19 -9.18 25.62
N THR A 122 -16.20 -9.81 24.99
CA THR A 122 -16.21 -9.98 23.53
C THR A 122 -17.39 -10.83 23.10
N CYS A 123 -17.67 -11.93 23.81
CA CYS A 123 -18.86 -12.73 23.54
C CYS A 123 -20.14 -11.90 23.63
N TRP A 124 -20.28 -11.02 24.62
CA TRP A 124 -21.49 -10.18 24.73
C TRP A 124 -21.61 -9.11 23.63
N VAL A 125 -20.51 -8.45 23.29
CA VAL A 125 -20.49 -7.34 22.31
C VAL A 125 -20.63 -7.84 20.88
N TYR A 126 -19.93 -8.92 20.51
CA TYR A 126 -19.93 -9.45 19.14
C TYR A 126 -21.15 -10.31 18.84
N ASN A 127 -21.77 -10.97 19.83
CA ASN A 127 -22.96 -11.79 19.60
C ASN A 127 -24.18 -10.97 19.15
N ILE A 128 -24.24 -9.70 19.52
CA ILE A 128 -25.33 -8.81 19.09
C ILE A 128 -24.96 -7.93 17.88
N TYR A 129 -23.83 -8.18 17.21
CA TYR A 129 -23.41 -7.42 16.03
C TYR A 129 -24.15 -7.91 14.77
N PRO A 130 -24.77 -7.03 13.95
CA PRO A 130 -25.03 -5.61 14.19
C PRO A 130 -26.25 -5.40 15.12
N PRO A 131 -26.18 -4.47 16.09
CA PRO A 131 -27.29 -4.23 17.01
C PRO A 131 -28.37 -3.37 16.37
N ASN A 132 -29.59 -3.49 16.86
CA ASN A 132 -30.66 -2.57 16.51
C ASN A 132 -30.62 -1.33 17.42
N TYR A 133 -30.55 -0.14 16.82
CA TYR A 133 -30.54 1.14 17.54
C TYR A 133 -31.94 1.73 17.74
N SER A 134 -32.96 1.16 17.11
CA SER A 134 -34.35 1.67 17.12
C SER A 134 -35.34 0.54 17.39
N GLY A 135 -35.99 0.56 18.56
CA GLY A 135 -37.00 -0.41 18.97
C GLY A 135 -37.44 -0.21 20.42
N THR A 136 -38.53 -0.88 20.84
CA THR A 136 -39.03 -0.84 22.22
C THR A 136 -38.32 -1.84 23.13
N ASP A 137 -38.11 -3.07 22.66
CA ASP A 137 -37.66 -4.18 23.51
C ASP A 137 -36.29 -4.76 23.11
N ASN A 138 -35.95 -4.73 21.81
CA ASN A 138 -34.70 -5.29 21.27
C ASN A 138 -33.78 -4.19 20.74
N TYR A 139 -33.51 -3.15 21.54
CA TYR A 139 -32.60 -2.09 21.16
C TYR A 139 -31.39 -1.97 22.09
N CYS A 140 -30.33 -1.34 21.61
CA CYS A 140 -29.20 -0.92 22.43
C CYS A 140 -28.79 0.50 22.08
N HIS A 141 -28.55 1.33 23.09
CA HIS A 141 -28.15 2.71 22.87
C HIS A 141 -26.83 2.81 22.07
N MET A 142 -26.82 3.70 21.08
CA MET A 142 -25.73 3.82 20.11
C MET A 142 -24.37 4.05 20.78
N ILE A 143 -24.30 4.99 21.72
CA ILE A 143 -23.04 5.38 22.37
C ILE A 143 -22.48 4.21 23.19
N THR A 144 -23.32 3.51 23.94
CA THR A 144 -22.92 2.44 24.86
C THR A 144 -22.34 1.26 24.09
N TYR A 145 -23.02 0.86 23.01
CA TYR A 145 -22.56 -0.23 22.17
C TYR A 145 -21.28 0.12 21.41
N GLN A 146 -21.25 1.27 20.72
CA GLN A 146 -20.09 1.69 19.94
C GLN A 146 -18.86 1.86 20.81
N PHE A 147 -19.01 2.43 22.01
CA PHE A 147 -17.93 2.53 22.97
C PHE A 147 -17.42 1.16 23.42
N ALA A 148 -18.31 0.23 23.77
CA ALA A 148 -17.93 -1.13 24.14
C ALA A 148 -17.23 -1.88 23.01
N PHE A 149 -17.71 -1.73 21.78
CA PHE A 149 -17.12 -2.32 20.58
C PHE A 149 -15.71 -1.79 20.31
N VAL A 150 -15.54 -0.46 20.31
CA VAL A 150 -14.24 0.18 20.05
C VAL A 150 -13.23 -0.15 21.14
N VAL A 151 -13.59 0.00 22.41
CA VAL A 151 -12.67 -0.29 23.53
C VAL A 151 -12.26 -1.76 23.55
N THR A 152 -13.19 -2.68 23.34
CA THR A 152 -12.88 -4.12 23.25
C THR A 152 -11.91 -4.42 22.11
N THR A 153 -12.13 -3.82 20.95
CA THR A 153 -11.27 -4.03 19.78
C THR A 153 -9.87 -3.46 20.01
N LEU A 154 -9.76 -2.25 20.57
CA LEU A 154 -8.47 -1.63 20.88
C LEU A 154 -7.67 -2.44 21.93
N LEU A 155 -8.34 -3.01 22.93
CA LEU A 155 -7.73 -3.90 23.92
C LEU A 155 -7.07 -5.12 23.29
N TRP A 156 -7.76 -5.79 22.38
CA TRP A 156 -7.21 -6.95 21.66
C TRP A 156 -6.03 -6.58 20.77
N VAL A 157 -6.13 -5.45 20.05
CA VAL A 157 -5.04 -4.92 19.22
C VAL A 157 -3.80 -4.63 20.07
N ALA A 158 -3.97 -4.00 21.24
CA ALA A 158 -2.88 -3.69 22.15
C ALA A 158 -2.20 -4.95 22.72
N MET A 159 -2.92 -6.06 22.91
CA MET A 159 -2.35 -7.33 23.39
C MET A 159 -1.67 -8.16 22.30
N THR A 160 -2.21 -8.16 21.08
CA THR A 160 -1.73 -9.04 19.99
C THR A 160 -0.55 -8.45 19.22
N ILE A 161 -0.47 -7.13 19.02
CA ILE A 161 0.61 -6.49 18.24
C ILE A 161 2.00 -6.70 18.89
N PRO A 162 2.21 -6.43 20.20
CA PRO A 162 3.53 -6.59 20.82
C PRO A 162 3.96 -8.05 20.92
N SER A 163 3.02 -8.96 21.15
CA SER A 163 3.28 -10.40 21.21
C SER A 163 3.67 -10.96 19.84
N MET A 164 2.96 -10.55 18.78
CA MET A 164 3.32 -10.89 17.40
C MET A 164 4.70 -10.34 17.01
N TRP A 165 5.00 -9.08 17.36
CA TRP A 165 6.30 -8.45 17.11
C TRP A 165 7.45 -9.14 17.85
N SER A 166 7.23 -9.53 19.11
CA SER A 166 8.20 -10.26 19.94
C SER A 166 8.48 -11.66 19.39
N SER A 167 7.44 -12.41 19.03
CA SER A 167 7.56 -13.75 18.46
C SER A 167 8.22 -13.71 17.07
N CYS A 168 7.85 -12.75 16.22
CA CYS A 168 8.47 -12.54 14.92
C CYS A 168 9.97 -12.21 15.06
N ARG A 169 10.34 -11.37 16.02
CA ARG A 169 11.74 -11.07 16.33
C ARG A 169 12.51 -12.30 16.82
N ARG A 170 11.91 -13.12 17.69
CA ARG A 170 12.53 -14.37 18.19
C ARG A 170 12.75 -15.36 17.05
N VAL A 171 11.74 -15.57 16.21
CA VAL A 171 11.83 -16.43 15.02
C VAL A 171 12.88 -15.90 14.04
N LEU A 172 12.92 -14.59 13.79
CA LEU A 172 13.95 -13.98 12.95
C LEU A 172 15.35 -14.16 13.55
N GLN A 173 15.49 -14.03 14.88
CA GLN A 173 16.74 -14.29 15.57
C GLN A 173 17.14 -15.77 15.52
N ASP A 174 16.20 -16.70 15.62
CA ASP A 174 16.45 -18.15 15.55
C ASP A 174 16.79 -18.60 14.11
N LEU A 175 16.16 -17.99 13.09
CA LEU A 175 16.50 -18.20 11.68
C LEU A 175 17.90 -17.67 11.34
N LEU A 176 18.31 -16.55 11.95
CA LEU A 176 19.66 -16.00 11.81
C LEU A 176 20.72 -16.76 12.64
N ARG A 177 20.31 -17.65 13.55
CA ARG A 177 21.18 -18.41 14.47
C ARG A 177 21.24 -19.91 14.15
N GLN A 178 20.99 -20.33 12.91
CA GLN A 178 21.19 -21.74 12.57
C GLN A 178 22.68 -22.05 12.35
N PRO A 179 23.34 -22.87 13.21
CA PRO A 179 24.47 -23.66 12.75
C PRO A 179 23.96 -24.72 11.78
N ALA A 180 24.66 -24.93 10.67
CA ALA A 180 24.35 -25.97 9.70
C ALA A 180 24.53 -27.36 10.34
N VAL A 181 23.45 -27.95 10.87
CA VAL A 181 23.48 -29.35 11.35
C VAL A 181 23.11 -30.25 10.19
N ARG A 182 24.13 -30.72 9.46
CA ARG A 182 24.01 -31.89 8.58
C ARG A 182 24.14 -33.15 9.41
N SER A 183 23.03 -33.67 9.94
CA SER A 183 22.98 -35.04 10.48
C SER A 183 22.69 -36.04 9.36
N LEU A 184 23.73 -36.37 8.58
CA LEU A 184 23.71 -37.54 7.70
C LEU A 184 23.81 -38.80 8.57
N SER A 185 22.67 -39.36 8.98
CA SER A 185 22.60 -40.72 9.52
C SER A 185 22.64 -41.72 8.35
N LEU A 186 23.85 -41.99 7.85
CA LEU A 186 24.11 -43.10 6.93
C LEU A 186 24.03 -44.41 7.70
N THR A 187 22.83 -44.95 7.92
CA THR A 187 22.70 -46.37 8.27
C THR A 187 22.94 -47.19 7.00
N PRO A 188 23.97 -48.04 6.93
CA PRO A 188 24.19 -48.89 5.76
C PRO A 188 22.99 -49.81 5.58
N ALA A 189 22.53 -49.96 4.33
CA ALA A 189 21.48 -50.91 3.98
C ALA A 189 21.97 -52.33 4.30
N GLN A 190 21.48 -52.92 5.39
CA GLN A 190 21.78 -54.30 5.75
C GLN A 190 21.00 -55.22 4.81
N HIS A 191 21.64 -55.67 3.74
CA HIS A 191 21.13 -56.76 2.90
C HIS A 191 21.33 -58.08 3.63
N THR A 192 20.30 -58.92 3.68
CA THR A 192 20.37 -60.24 4.32
C THR A 192 20.48 -61.33 3.26
N VAL A 193 21.42 -62.24 3.47
CA VAL A 193 21.59 -63.45 2.66
C VAL A 193 21.05 -64.61 3.47
N VAL A 194 19.96 -65.22 3.01
CA VAL A 194 19.34 -66.37 3.67
C VAL A 194 19.98 -67.63 3.10
N VAL A 195 20.54 -68.44 3.98
CA VAL A 195 21.22 -69.68 3.62
C VAL A 195 20.66 -70.87 4.40
N GLU A 196 20.56 -72.02 3.74
CA GLU A 196 20.22 -73.29 4.37
C GLU A 196 21.50 -74.10 4.61
N ARG A 197 21.58 -74.89 5.69
CA ARG A 197 22.70 -75.82 5.86
C ARG A 197 22.56 -76.94 4.85
N TRP A 198 23.65 -77.29 4.16
CA TRP A 198 23.64 -78.38 3.18
C TRP A 198 23.33 -79.74 3.81
N TRP A 199 23.73 -79.92 5.07
CA TRP A 199 23.53 -81.14 5.84
C TRP A 199 22.55 -80.90 7.00
N GLN A 200 21.60 -81.80 7.16
CA GLN A 200 20.63 -81.76 8.27
C GLN A 200 21.34 -81.95 9.61
N VAL A 201 20.96 -81.14 10.59
CA VAL A 201 21.49 -81.23 11.96
C VAL A 201 20.63 -82.22 12.74
N PRO A 202 21.23 -83.26 13.37
CA PRO A 202 20.47 -84.21 14.16
C PRO A 202 19.82 -83.52 15.36
N LEU A 203 18.56 -83.86 15.62
CA LEU A 203 17.78 -83.28 16.71
C LEU A 203 18.42 -83.62 18.07
N SER A 204 18.66 -82.59 18.88
CA SER A 204 19.03 -82.73 20.29
C SER A 204 17.80 -83.00 21.14
N LYS A 205 18.00 -83.40 22.41
CA LYS A 205 16.89 -83.54 23.37
C LYS A 205 16.19 -82.18 23.52
N VAL A 206 14.87 -82.19 23.73
CA VAL A 206 14.06 -80.98 23.94
C VAL A 206 14.69 -80.13 25.05
N GLY A 207 14.91 -78.84 24.77
CA GLY A 207 15.55 -77.88 25.69
C GLY A 207 17.09 -77.88 25.68
N SER A 208 17.74 -78.82 24.98
CA SER A 208 19.20 -78.85 24.83
C SER A 208 19.65 -78.32 23.46
N PRO A 209 20.79 -77.61 23.38
CA PRO A 209 21.28 -77.06 22.11
C PRO A 209 21.67 -78.16 21.10
N PRO A 210 21.54 -77.90 19.79
CA PRO A 210 21.87 -78.86 18.76
C PRO A 210 23.37 -79.14 18.69
N ARG A 211 23.76 -80.41 18.53
CA ARG A 211 25.17 -80.80 18.37
C ARG A 211 25.62 -80.57 16.92
N LEU A 212 26.45 -79.55 16.70
CA LEU A 212 26.95 -79.20 15.37
C LEU A 212 28.31 -79.84 15.09
N ASN A 213 28.46 -80.48 13.93
CA ASN A 213 29.77 -80.88 13.43
C ASN A 213 30.46 -79.65 12.79
N PRO A 214 31.65 -79.22 13.28
CA PRO A 214 32.30 -78.00 12.83
C PRO A 214 32.61 -77.94 11.32
N ARG A 215 32.90 -79.08 10.68
CA ARG A 215 33.24 -79.14 9.26
C ARG A 215 31.99 -79.31 8.39
N ARG A 216 31.12 -80.25 8.74
CA ARG A 216 29.94 -80.59 7.92
C ARG A 216 28.86 -79.51 7.97
N HIS A 217 28.54 -78.97 9.14
CA HIS A 217 27.38 -78.07 9.30
C HIS A 217 27.71 -76.60 8.98
N ARG A 218 28.98 -76.23 8.78
CA ARG A 218 29.37 -74.89 8.32
C ARG A 218 29.30 -74.72 6.79
N VAL A 219 28.88 -75.76 6.07
CA VAL A 219 28.60 -75.69 4.63
C VAL A 219 27.15 -75.25 4.44
N TYR A 220 26.98 -74.14 3.73
CA TYR A 220 25.69 -73.52 3.47
C TYR A 220 25.38 -73.48 1.98
N LYS A 221 24.10 -73.57 1.64
CA LYS A 221 23.56 -73.35 0.30
C LYS A 221 22.78 -72.03 0.31
N LEU A 222 23.02 -71.19 -0.68
CA LEU A 222 22.29 -69.94 -0.87
C LEU A 222 20.82 -70.25 -1.21
N VAL A 223 19.89 -69.73 -0.41
CA VAL A 223 18.44 -69.88 -0.64
C VAL A 223 17.90 -68.64 -1.32
N GLU A 224 18.09 -67.48 -0.67
CA GLU A 224 17.56 -66.21 -1.16
C GLU A 224 18.52 -65.09 -0.79
N ASP A 225 18.70 -64.15 -1.73
CA ASP A 225 19.41 -62.90 -1.48
C ASP A 225 18.41 -61.74 -1.57
N THR A 226 18.15 -61.10 -0.42
CA THR A 226 17.17 -60.02 -0.32
C THR A 226 17.55 -58.77 -1.11
N LYS A 227 18.79 -58.67 -1.62
CA LYS A 227 19.20 -57.56 -2.50
C LYS A 227 18.52 -57.60 -3.87
N HIS A 228 18.11 -58.79 -4.33
CA HIS A 228 17.46 -59.00 -5.62
C HIS A 228 15.93 -59.06 -5.53
N ALA A 229 15.38 -59.09 -4.31
CA ALA A 229 13.95 -59.09 -4.10
C ALA A 229 13.31 -57.75 -4.58
N PRO A 230 12.08 -57.80 -5.13
CA PRO A 230 11.38 -56.60 -5.55
C PRO A 230 11.12 -55.66 -4.35
N LYS A 231 11.47 -54.38 -4.52
CA LYS A 231 11.32 -53.38 -3.46
C LYS A 231 9.85 -52.94 -3.36
N THR A 232 9.21 -53.25 -2.23
CA THR A 232 7.84 -52.81 -1.92
C THR A 232 7.81 -51.38 -1.36
N ASN A 233 6.73 -50.66 -1.69
CA ASN A 233 6.45 -49.34 -1.14
C ASN A 233 6.10 -49.43 0.36
N MET A 234 6.35 -48.35 1.09
CA MET A 234 6.08 -48.21 2.52
C MET A 234 4.86 -47.29 2.70
N GLU A 235 3.92 -47.75 3.52
CA GLU A 235 2.76 -46.98 3.96
C GLU A 235 3.18 -46.02 5.09
N LEU A 236 2.79 -44.75 4.97
CA LEU A 236 3.01 -43.71 5.96
C LEU A 236 1.77 -42.82 6.05
N ILE A 237 1.55 -42.22 7.22
CA ILE A 237 0.49 -41.21 7.44
C ILE A 237 1.15 -39.83 7.46
N LEU A 238 0.67 -38.91 6.63
CA LEU A 238 1.23 -37.56 6.56
C LEU A 238 0.77 -36.69 7.74
N THR A 239 1.69 -36.00 8.40
CA THR A 239 1.39 -35.03 9.48
C THR A 239 1.17 -33.61 8.96
N GLN A 240 1.63 -33.34 7.74
CA GLN A 240 1.57 -32.05 7.06
C GLN A 240 1.26 -32.25 5.58
N THR A 241 0.73 -31.22 4.92
CA THR A 241 0.49 -31.26 3.48
C THR A 241 1.83 -31.24 2.74
N VAL A 242 2.14 -32.31 2.02
CA VAL A 242 3.38 -32.44 1.25
C VAL A 242 3.07 -32.31 -0.24
N PRO A 243 3.72 -31.38 -0.97
CA PRO A 243 3.46 -31.17 -2.39
C PRO A 243 3.61 -32.47 -3.20
N LYS A 244 2.63 -32.75 -4.07
CA LYS A 244 2.55 -33.94 -4.95
C LYS A 244 2.30 -35.28 -4.25
N LEU A 245 2.18 -35.33 -2.92
CA LEU A 245 1.92 -36.57 -2.18
C LEU A 245 0.53 -36.61 -1.54
N GLY A 246 0.09 -35.53 -0.88
CA GLY A 246 -1.22 -35.51 -0.21
C GLY A 246 -1.31 -34.45 0.89
N GLY A 247 -2.50 -34.37 1.51
CA GLY A 247 -2.80 -33.53 2.65
C GLY A 247 -2.42 -34.16 3.99
N ARG A 248 -2.49 -33.36 5.07
CA ARG A 248 -2.36 -33.86 6.45
C ARG A 248 -3.44 -34.90 6.74
N GLY A 249 -3.05 -36.04 7.30
CA GLY A 249 -3.92 -37.16 7.66
C GLY A 249 -4.03 -38.23 6.57
N ASP A 250 -3.57 -37.96 5.34
CA ASP A 250 -3.63 -38.93 4.25
C ASP A 250 -2.64 -40.09 4.46
N THR A 251 -3.10 -41.29 4.11
CA THR A 251 -2.26 -42.49 4.07
C THR A 251 -1.66 -42.64 2.68
N VAL A 252 -0.33 -42.60 2.57
CA VAL A 252 0.40 -42.62 1.29
C VAL A 252 1.36 -43.79 1.18
N PHE A 253 1.51 -44.32 -0.04
CA PHE A 253 2.45 -45.39 -0.37
C PHE A 253 3.66 -44.83 -1.12
N VAL A 254 4.80 -44.78 -0.46
CA VAL A 254 6.04 -44.17 -1.02
C VAL A 254 7.18 -45.17 -1.09
N LYS A 255 8.19 -44.88 -1.91
CA LYS A 255 9.44 -45.65 -1.90
C LYS A 255 10.11 -45.51 -0.53
N ARG A 256 10.59 -46.64 0.04
CA ARG A 256 11.25 -46.69 1.37
C ARG A 256 12.37 -45.67 1.57
N SER A 257 13.13 -45.36 0.51
CA SER A 257 14.21 -44.36 0.57
C SER A 257 13.65 -42.95 0.82
N VAL A 258 12.59 -42.55 0.12
CA VAL A 258 11.94 -41.24 0.32
C VAL A 258 11.26 -41.19 1.68
N GLY A 259 10.58 -42.28 2.07
CA GLY A 259 9.95 -42.39 3.39
C GLY A 259 10.93 -42.16 4.55
N ARG A 260 12.06 -42.89 4.57
CA ARG A 260 13.04 -42.80 5.68
C ARG A 260 13.88 -41.53 5.67
N ASN A 261 14.45 -41.18 4.52
CA ASN A 261 15.45 -40.12 4.44
C ASN A 261 14.84 -38.73 4.36
N LYS A 262 13.58 -38.61 3.89
CA LYS A 262 12.89 -37.34 3.75
C LYS A 262 11.72 -37.23 4.71
N LEU A 263 10.68 -38.04 4.53
CA LEU A 263 9.42 -37.85 5.25
C LEU A 263 9.54 -38.09 6.76
N LEU A 264 10.17 -39.18 7.18
CA LEU A 264 10.35 -39.51 8.59
C LEU A 264 11.44 -38.66 9.24
N ALA A 265 12.54 -38.41 8.53
CA ALA A 265 13.66 -37.59 9.04
C ALA A 265 13.25 -36.13 9.30
N GLU A 266 12.41 -35.56 8.42
CA GLU A 266 11.90 -34.19 8.54
C GLU A 266 10.62 -34.11 9.41
N GLY A 267 10.09 -35.25 9.89
CA GLY A 267 8.86 -35.29 10.70
C GLY A 267 7.57 -34.99 9.94
N LEU A 268 7.58 -35.09 8.61
CA LEU A 268 6.44 -34.85 7.73
C LEU A 268 5.46 -36.02 7.65
N ALA A 269 5.87 -37.19 8.14
CA ALA A 269 5.03 -38.38 8.19
C ALA A 269 5.33 -39.25 9.41
N VAL A 270 4.40 -40.12 9.77
CA VAL A 270 4.46 -41.03 10.91
C VAL A 270 4.09 -42.45 10.45
N TYR A 271 4.62 -43.46 11.15
CA TYR A 271 4.28 -44.85 10.87
C TYR A 271 2.80 -45.16 11.13
N PRO A 272 2.17 -46.02 10.30
CA PRO A 272 0.78 -46.43 10.43
C PRO A 272 0.57 -47.47 11.55
N SER A 273 0.95 -47.13 12.78
CA SER A 273 0.64 -47.90 14.01
C SER A 273 -0.87 -47.90 14.28
N PRO A 274 -1.47 -48.96 14.86
CA PRO A 274 -2.88 -48.95 15.25
C PRO A 274 -3.26 -47.75 16.13
N GLU A 275 -2.37 -47.35 17.05
CA GLU A 275 -2.56 -46.17 17.90
C GLU A 275 -2.59 -44.87 17.07
N ASN A 276 -1.66 -44.74 16.12
CA ASN A 276 -1.59 -43.55 15.26
C ASN A 276 -2.81 -43.47 14.33
N LYS A 277 -3.25 -44.60 13.76
CA LYS A 277 -4.47 -44.66 12.93
C LYS A 277 -5.70 -44.20 13.72
N GLN A 278 -5.80 -44.60 14.99
CA GLN A 278 -6.88 -44.14 15.87
C GLN A 278 -6.80 -42.64 16.13
N MET A 279 -5.64 -42.11 16.53
CA MET A 279 -5.46 -40.67 16.79
C MET A 279 -5.84 -39.80 15.59
N PHE A 280 -5.40 -40.14 14.37
CA PHE A 280 -5.76 -39.37 13.17
C PHE A 280 -7.24 -39.52 12.79
N SER A 281 -7.84 -40.70 13.03
CA SER A 281 -9.27 -40.90 12.80
C SER A 281 -10.14 -40.10 13.79
N GLU A 282 -9.70 -39.97 15.04
CA GLU A 282 -10.34 -39.14 16.06
C GLU A 282 -10.17 -37.65 15.74
N GLU A 283 -8.99 -37.20 15.32
CA GLU A 283 -8.74 -35.82 14.86
C GLU A 283 -9.70 -35.43 13.73
N LEU A 284 -9.92 -36.32 12.74
CA LEU A 284 -10.89 -36.10 11.66
C LEU A 284 -12.34 -36.03 12.18
N ARG A 285 -12.75 -36.92 13.09
CA ARG A 285 -14.11 -36.89 13.69
C ARG A 285 -14.33 -35.64 14.52
N VAL A 286 -13.31 -35.20 15.25
CA VAL A 286 -13.33 -34.04 16.13
C VAL A 286 -13.30 -32.74 15.31
N GLY A 287 -12.52 -32.68 14.23
CA GLY A 287 -12.54 -31.56 13.28
C GLY A 287 -13.95 -31.29 12.73
N ILE A 288 -14.66 -32.34 12.31
CA ILE A 288 -16.05 -32.24 11.83
C ILE A 288 -17.02 -31.81 12.95
N LYS A 289 -16.71 -32.11 14.22
CA LYS A 289 -17.55 -31.74 15.38
C LYS A 289 -17.33 -30.30 15.85
N TYR A 290 -16.10 -29.77 15.76
CA TYR A 290 -15.77 -28.38 16.12
C TYR A 290 -16.17 -27.36 15.06
N GLU A 291 -16.33 -27.78 13.80
CA GLU A 291 -16.79 -26.91 12.71
C GLU A 291 -18.21 -26.35 12.95
N HIS A 292 -19.01 -27.02 13.79
CA HIS A 292 -20.38 -26.59 14.15
C HIS A 292 -20.51 -25.95 15.55
N SER A 293 -19.43 -25.75 16.30
CA SER A 293 -19.50 -25.16 17.65
C SER A 293 -18.53 -23.98 17.82
N CYS A 294 -19.06 -22.80 17.50
CA CYS A 294 -18.68 -21.49 18.06
C CYS A 294 -17.33 -20.87 17.64
N PHE A 295 -16.31 -21.62 17.24
CA PHE A 295 -14.97 -21.04 17.01
C PHE A 295 -14.70 -20.55 15.56
N SER A 296 -15.53 -20.97 14.59
CA SER A 296 -15.28 -20.71 13.16
C SER A 296 -15.79 -19.34 12.69
N SER A 297 -16.82 -18.75 13.31
CA SER A 297 -17.36 -17.47 12.85
C SER A 297 -16.39 -16.31 13.05
N MET A 298 -15.68 -16.24 14.18
CA MET A 298 -14.87 -15.05 14.50
C MET A 298 -13.53 -15.03 13.76
N VAL A 299 -12.92 -16.20 13.52
CA VAL A 299 -11.68 -16.32 12.75
C VAL A 299 -11.96 -16.26 11.26
N LEU A 300 -13.04 -16.87 10.75
CA LEU A 300 -13.40 -16.73 9.34
C LEU A 300 -13.94 -15.34 9.02
N ILE A 301 -14.60 -14.62 9.93
CA ILE A 301 -14.98 -13.22 9.70
C ILE A 301 -13.75 -12.32 9.75
N TRP A 302 -12.76 -12.56 10.62
CA TRP A 302 -11.51 -11.79 10.60
C TRP A 302 -10.61 -12.13 9.43
N PHE A 303 -10.47 -13.40 9.05
CA PHE A 303 -9.74 -13.79 7.85
C PHE A 303 -10.52 -13.39 6.60
N ALA A 304 -11.85 -13.45 6.57
CA ALA A 304 -12.64 -12.94 5.45
C ALA A 304 -12.66 -11.42 5.43
N LEU A 305 -12.64 -10.69 6.56
CA LEU A 305 -12.47 -9.24 6.58
C LEU A 305 -11.05 -8.85 6.20
N LEU A 306 -10.03 -9.62 6.59
CA LEU A 306 -8.65 -9.41 6.16
C LEU A 306 -8.48 -9.80 4.68
N LEU A 307 -9.16 -10.85 4.20
CA LEU A 307 -9.20 -11.24 2.79
C LEU A 307 -10.04 -10.24 2.00
N ILE A 308 -11.11 -9.69 2.54
CA ILE A 308 -11.95 -8.64 1.94
C ILE A 308 -11.20 -7.31 2.01
N ILE A 309 -10.39 -7.02 3.01
CA ILE A 309 -9.54 -5.82 3.10
C ILE A 309 -8.34 -5.98 2.17
N VAL A 310 -7.73 -7.16 2.07
CA VAL A 310 -6.67 -7.46 1.09
C VAL A 310 -7.25 -7.48 -0.31
N ILE A 311 -8.41 -8.09 -0.54
CA ILE A 311 -9.17 -8.01 -1.80
C ILE A 311 -9.64 -6.59 -2.04
N LEU A 312 -10.00 -5.77 -1.04
CA LEU A 312 -10.39 -4.36 -1.22
C LEU A 312 -9.18 -3.48 -1.44
N VAL A 313 -8.00 -3.81 -0.92
CA VAL A 313 -6.73 -3.11 -1.15
C VAL A 313 -6.15 -3.52 -2.51
N ASP A 314 -6.25 -4.79 -2.92
CA ASP A 314 -5.98 -5.27 -4.28
C ASP A 314 -7.04 -4.77 -5.27
N VAL A 315 -8.31 -4.65 -4.88
CA VAL A 315 -9.38 -4.03 -5.67
C VAL A 315 -9.24 -2.51 -5.68
N GLN A 316 -8.66 -1.86 -4.66
CA GLN A 316 -8.26 -0.45 -4.72
C GLN A 316 -7.08 -0.26 -5.68
N LEU A 317 -6.14 -1.21 -5.73
CA LEU A 317 -5.07 -1.28 -6.72
C LEU A 317 -5.59 -1.63 -8.13
N LEU A 318 -6.70 -2.36 -8.24
CA LEU A 318 -7.44 -2.62 -9.47
C LEU A 318 -8.60 -1.62 -9.71
N ARG A 319 -8.77 -0.59 -8.87
CA ARG A 319 -9.81 0.46 -9.00
C ARG A 319 -9.35 1.67 -9.77
N GLU A 320 -8.17 1.62 -10.36
CA GLU A 320 -8.04 2.14 -11.71
C GLU A 320 -8.77 1.16 -12.62
N GLY A 321 -10.11 1.26 -12.63
CA GLY A 321 -10.92 0.53 -13.59
C GLY A 321 -10.32 0.69 -14.98
N ARG A 322 -10.42 -0.37 -15.80
CA ARG A 322 -10.01 -0.34 -17.21
C ARG A 322 -10.43 1.01 -17.79
N PRO A 323 -9.52 1.75 -18.45
CA PRO A 323 -9.80 3.10 -18.95
C PRO A 323 -11.06 3.14 -19.84
N GLU A 324 -11.45 2.00 -20.42
CA GLU A 324 -12.61 1.83 -21.30
C GLU A 324 -13.98 2.05 -20.61
N ASP A 325 -14.10 1.85 -19.28
CA ASP A 325 -15.39 1.95 -18.57
C ASP A 325 -15.66 3.34 -17.93
N ARG A 326 -14.72 4.29 -18.05
CA ARG A 326 -14.87 5.64 -17.48
C ARG A 326 -15.53 6.58 -18.50
N ILE A 327 -16.74 7.06 -18.19
CA ILE A 327 -17.43 8.07 -19.00
C ILE A 327 -16.69 9.41 -18.89
N GLN A 328 -16.26 9.96 -20.03
CA GLN A 328 -15.57 11.25 -20.11
C GLN A 328 -16.44 12.39 -19.55
N THR A 329 -15.81 13.34 -18.84
CA THR A 329 -16.52 14.52 -18.32
C THR A 329 -17.03 15.40 -19.47
N ARG A 330 -18.12 16.15 -19.24
CA ARG A 330 -18.70 17.07 -20.24
C ARG A 330 -17.66 18.08 -20.76
N THR A 331 -16.78 18.56 -19.89
CA THR A 331 -15.67 19.45 -20.27
C THR A 331 -14.63 18.71 -21.12
N GLY A 332 -14.27 17.48 -20.75
CA GLY A 332 -13.37 16.63 -21.55
C GLY A 332 -13.89 16.37 -22.96
N GLN A 333 -15.20 16.09 -23.10
CA GLN A 333 -15.84 15.92 -24.41
C GLN A 333 -15.79 17.19 -25.26
N MET A 334 -16.07 18.37 -24.68
CA MET A 334 -15.94 19.65 -25.40
C MET A 334 -14.50 19.90 -25.86
N THR A 335 -13.51 19.61 -25.01
CA THR A 335 -12.09 19.74 -25.37
C THR A 335 -11.72 18.76 -26.49
N LEU A 336 -12.26 17.53 -26.45
CA LEU A 336 -12.05 16.51 -27.47
C LEU A 336 -12.58 16.98 -28.84
N ASP A 337 -13.81 17.49 -28.88
CA ASP A 337 -14.43 18.01 -30.11
C ASP A 337 -13.74 19.26 -30.64
N PHE A 338 -13.26 20.13 -29.75
CA PHE A 338 -12.44 21.29 -30.12
C PHE A 338 -11.13 20.86 -30.77
N LEU A 339 -10.40 19.92 -30.15
CA LEU A 339 -9.12 19.45 -30.66
C LEU A 339 -9.26 18.73 -32.00
N LYS A 340 -10.35 17.95 -32.21
CA LYS A 340 -10.66 17.29 -33.50
C LYS A 340 -10.83 18.29 -34.66
N ARG A 341 -11.33 19.49 -34.39
CA ARG A 341 -11.55 20.54 -35.40
C ARG A 341 -10.36 21.48 -35.54
N SER A 342 -9.39 21.42 -34.63
CA SER A 342 -8.23 22.29 -34.61
C SER A 342 -7.10 21.79 -35.52
N LYS A 343 -6.28 22.71 -36.06
CA LYS A 343 -5.04 22.40 -36.77
C LYS A 343 -3.91 23.24 -36.18
N LEU A 344 -2.75 22.63 -35.94
CA LEU A 344 -1.60 23.31 -35.34
C LEU A 344 -0.53 23.62 -36.41
N SER A 345 -0.22 24.89 -36.64
CA SER A 345 0.91 25.30 -37.48
C SER A 345 2.11 25.74 -36.64
N ILE A 346 3.26 25.13 -36.91
CA ILE A 346 4.53 25.41 -36.23
C ILE A 346 5.51 25.92 -37.29
N ASN A 347 6.08 27.10 -37.08
CA ASN A 347 7.12 27.62 -37.95
C ASN A 347 8.48 27.17 -37.40
N LYS A 348 9.34 26.63 -38.26
CA LYS A 348 10.71 26.27 -37.89
C LYS A 348 11.46 27.53 -37.46
N MET A 349 12.10 27.52 -36.29
CA MET A 349 12.94 28.63 -35.81
C MET A 349 14.37 28.44 -36.36
N PRO A 350 15.12 29.49 -36.75
CA PRO A 350 16.45 29.35 -37.36
C PRO A 350 17.52 29.08 -36.29
N PRO A 351 17.80 27.79 -36.01
CA PRO A 351 19.12 27.20 -36.29
C PRO A 351 19.04 25.83 -37.01
N ASP A 352 20.15 25.39 -37.64
CA ASP A 352 20.22 24.15 -38.45
C ASP A 352 19.86 22.87 -37.68
N ASP A 353 20.03 22.89 -36.34
CA ASP A 353 19.76 21.75 -35.45
C ASP A 353 18.37 21.77 -34.79
N PHE A 354 17.43 22.61 -35.25
CA PHE A 354 16.09 22.64 -34.67
C PHE A 354 15.40 21.27 -34.77
N GLN A 355 15.10 20.68 -33.62
CA GLN A 355 14.33 19.45 -33.48
C GLN A 355 12.97 19.78 -32.88
N LEU A 356 11.90 19.28 -33.51
CA LEU A 356 10.56 19.45 -32.96
C LEU A 356 10.36 18.46 -31.81
N THR A 357 10.56 18.94 -30.58
CA THR A 357 10.34 18.17 -29.34
C THR A 357 8.93 18.39 -28.80
N LYS A 358 8.46 17.49 -27.93
CA LYS A 358 7.16 17.61 -27.24
C LYS A 358 6.97 18.96 -26.57
N GLU A 359 8.03 19.52 -25.98
CA GLU A 359 8.00 20.81 -25.29
C GLU A 359 7.66 21.98 -26.21
N VAL A 360 8.24 22.00 -27.41
CA VAL A 360 7.97 23.04 -28.41
C VAL A 360 6.52 22.96 -28.88
N VAL A 361 6.03 21.73 -29.09
CA VAL A 361 4.65 21.48 -29.49
C VAL A 361 3.67 21.94 -28.38
N CYS A 362 3.91 21.58 -27.12
CA CYS A 362 3.09 22.04 -25.98
C CYS A 362 3.04 23.57 -25.86
N ARG A 363 4.18 24.25 -26.05
CA ARG A 363 4.21 25.72 -26.06
C ARG A 363 3.39 26.32 -27.20
N GLN A 364 3.41 25.70 -28.37
CA GLN A 364 2.61 26.17 -29.50
C GLN A 364 1.12 25.90 -29.30
N PHE A 365 0.73 24.80 -28.66
CA PHE A 365 -0.66 24.55 -28.26
C PHE A 365 -1.20 25.71 -27.40
N LEU A 366 -0.41 26.18 -26.44
CA LEU A 366 -0.79 27.33 -25.63
C LEU A 366 -0.84 28.63 -26.45
N LYS A 367 0.16 28.87 -27.30
CA LYS A 367 0.28 30.13 -28.04
C LYS A 367 -0.72 30.29 -29.19
N LYS A 368 -1.07 29.22 -29.90
CA LYS A 368 -1.94 29.24 -31.09
C LYS A 368 -3.36 28.78 -30.80
N LEU A 369 -3.53 27.77 -29.95
CA LEU A 369 -4.83 27.18 -29.64
C LEU A 369 -5.35 27.57 -28.25
N GLY A 370 -4.53 28.18 -27.39
CA GLY A 370 -4.93 28.57 -26.03
C GLY A 370 -5.08 27.40 -25.06
N VAL A 371 -4.63 26.19 -25.44
CA VAL A 371 -4.80 24.97 -24.65
C VAL A 371 -3.48 24.60 -24.00
N VAL A 372 -3.50 24.39 -22.67
CA VAL A 372 -2.34 23.89 -21.92
C VAL A 372 -2.32 22.36 -21.99
N VAL A 373 -1.36 21.80 -22.72
CA VAL A 373 -1.16 20.35 -22.82
C VAL A 373 0.09 19.95 -22.04
N PRO A 374 0.00 19.10 -21.00
CA PRO A 374 1.18 18.63 -20.27
C PRO A 374 1.97 17.60 -21.09
N LEU A 375 3.28 17.50 -20.85
CA LEU A 375 4.20 16.66 -21.65
C LEU A 375 3.82 15.18 -21.70
N HIS A 376 3.25 14.64 -20.62
CA HIS A 376 2.85 13.24 -20.53
C HIS A 376 1.56 12.92 -21.31
N ALA A 377 0.75 13.93 -21.64
CA ALA A 377 -0.49 13.75 -22.40
C ALA A 377 -0.26 13.78 -23.92
N LEU A 378 0.90 14.24 -24.37
CA LEU A 378 1.25 14.41 -25.78
C LEU A 378 2.16 13.28 -26.27
N ASN A 379 1.75 12.59 -27.33
CA ASN A 379 2.53 11.59 -28.04
C ASN A 379 2.79 12.03 -29.48
N LEU A 380 4.06 12.01 -29.86
CA LEU A 380 4.51 12.24 -31.22
C LEU A 380 4.85 10.89 -31.84
N PRO A 381 4.44 10.60 -33.09
CA PRO A 381 4.65 9.30 -33.70
C PRO A 381 6.13 9.00 -33.96
N PHE A 382 6.97 10.03 -34.16
CA PHE A 382 8.39 9.90 -34.41
C PHE A 382 9.13 11.02 -33.66
N GLU A 383 10.13 10.68 -32.85
CA GLU A 383 11.05 11.64 -32.26
C GLU A 383 12.47 11.32 -32.77
N PRO A 384 13.25 12.28 -33.30
CA PRO A 384 12.97 13.71 -33.52
C PRO A 384 12.53 14.07 -34.95
N ILE A 385 11.51 14.93 -35.12
CA ILE A 385 11.06 15.44 -36.44
C ILE A 385 11.92 16.66 -36.83
N LYS A 386 12.62 16.55 -37.98
CA LYS A 386 13.49 17.61 -38.53
C LYS A 386 12.99 18.18 -39.86
N ASP A 387 12.22 17.39 -40.60
CA ASP A 387 11.82 17.70 -41.97
C ASP A 387 10.49 18.47 -42.01
N LEU A 388 10.38 19.40 -42.96
CA LEU A 388 9.15 20.14 -43.22
C LEU A 388 8.08 19.18 -43.75
N GLY A 389 6.84 19.30 -43.25
CA GLY A 389 5.78 18.38 -43.65
C GLY A 389 4.54 18.45 -42.77
N ASP A 390 3.53 17.67 -43.17
CA ASP A 390 2.31 17.45 -42.42
C ASP A 390 2.47 16.20 -41.53
N TYR A 391 2.20 16.38 -40.25
CA TYR A 391 2.29 15.38 -39.21
C TYR A 391 1.02 15.36 -38.37
N TRP A 392 0.92 14.41 -37.45
CA TRP A 392 -0.11 14.42 -36.42
C TRP A 392 0.52 14.21 -35.05
N CYS A 393 -0.13 14.73 -34.04
CA CYS A 393 0.19 14.45 -32.65
C CYS A 393 -1.03 13.86 -31.94
N GLU A 394 -0.78 12.93 -31.03
CA GLU A 394 -1.82 12.28 -30.22
C GLU A 394 -1.87 12.97 -28.86
N VAL A 395 -3.04 13.52 -28.52
CA VAL A 395 -3.29 14.16 -27.23
C VAL A 395 -4.26 13.32 -26.44
N THR A 396 -3.86 12.92 -25.24
CA THR A 396 -4.67 12.09 -24.34
C THR A 396 -5.37 12.97 -23.31
N ILE A 397 -6.71 12.94 -23.28
CA ILE A 397 -7.52 13.73 -22.34
C ILE A 397 -7.89 12.84 -21.14
N ASN A 398 -7.52 13.26 -19.94
CA ASN A 398 -7.80 12.57 -18.67
C ASN A 398 -7.29 11.11 -18.61
N GLY A 399 -6.38 10.70 -19.50
CA GLY A 399 -5.86 9.33 -19.58
C GLY A 399 -6.85 8.31 -20.17
N LEU A 400 -7.93 8.78 -20.81
CA LEU A 400 -8.99 7.91 -21.35
C LEU A 400 -9.07 7.98 -22.87
N ASP A 401 -9.40 9.15 -23.42
CA ASP A 401 -9.59 9.34 -24.86
C ASP A 401 -8.37 9.97 -25.51
N THR A 402 -7.91 9.41 -26.62
CA THR A 402 -6.83 9.96 -27.45
C THR A 402 -7.38 10.62 -28.71
N VAL A 403 -6.93 11.85 -28.99
CA VAL A 403 -7.28 12.61 -30.19
C VAL A 403 -6.05 12.82 -31.05
N ARG A 404 -6.19 12.57 -32.36
CA ARG A 404 -5.16 12.92 -33.35
C ARG A 404 -5.41 14.34 -33.84
N VAL A 405 -4.50 15.25 -33.51
CA VAL A 405 -4.53 16.64 -33.96
C VAL A 405 -3.56 16.82 -35.14
N PRO A 406 -4.03 17.29 -36.30
CA PRO A 406 -3.16 17.55 -37.45
C PRO A 406 -2.23 18.73 -37.16
N MET A 407 -0.95 18.56 -37.46
CA MET A 407 0.06 19.61 -37.31
C MET A 407 0.95 19.73 -38.55
N SER A 408 1.35 20.95 -38.91
CA SER A 408 2.21 21.20 -40.07
C SER A 408 3.45 21.99 -39.66
N LEU A 409 4.63 21.48 -39.99
CA LEU A 409 5.90 22.18 -39.79
C LEU A 409 6.22 23.02 -41.03
N LEU A 410 6.09 24.33 -40.91
CA LEU A 410 6.30 25.31 -41.96
C LEU A 410 7.71 25.91 -41.90
N PRO A 411 8.26 26.39 -43.03
CA PRO A 411 9.54 27.09 -43.03
C PRO A 411 9.49 28.35 -42.15
N TYR A 412 10.65 28.82 -41.72
CA TYR A 412 10.75 30.07 -40.97
C TYR A 412 10.18 31.23 -41.78
N GLU A 413 9.25 31.97 -41.17
CA GLU A 413 8.75 33.22 -41.72
C GLU A 413 9.28 34.37 -40.87
N ASP A 414 10.07 35.26 -41.48
CA ASP A 414 10.58 36.46 -40.82
C ASP A 414 9.48 37.54 -40.78
N PRO A 415 8.94 37.87 -39.59
CA PRO A 415 7.85 38.84 -39.47
C PRO A 415 8.23 40.23 -39.99
N SER A 416 9.51 40.60 -39.87
CA SER A 416 10.02 41.90 -40.33
C SER A 416 10.09 41.97 -41.85
N ALA A 417 10.47 40.87 -42.50
CA ALA A 417 10.51 40.76 -43.95
C ALA A 417 9.10 40.72 -44.55
N THR A 418 8.15 40.04 -43.92
CA THR A 418 6.73 40.03 -44.36
C THR A 418 6.11 41.42 -44.24
N HIS A 419 6.32 42.11 -43.11
CA HIS A 419 5.83 43.50 -42.93
C HIS A 419 6.46 44.46 -43.95
N GLN A 420 7.77 44.35 -44.20
CA GLN A 420 8.43 45.14 -45.25
C GLN A 420 7.93 44.82 -46.66
N LYS A 421 7.63 43.56 -46.98
CA LYS A 421 7.03 43.17 -48.27
C LYS A 421 5.62 43.74 -48.41
N GLN A 422 4.81 43.71 -47.35
CA GLN A 422 3.48 44.32 -47.33
C GLN A 422 3.57 45.85 -47.51
N LEU A 423 4.46 46.53 -46.80
CA LEU A 423 4.72 47.97 -46.96
C LEU A 423 5.20 48.31 -48.38
N LYS A 424 6.10 47.51 -48.96
CA LYS A 424 6.56 47.69 -50.35
C LYS A 424 5.43 47.43 -51.35
N ALA A 425 4.59 46.43 -51.13
CA ALA A 425 3.43 46.16 -51.97
C ALA A 425 2.40 47.31 -51.87
N GLN A 426 2.14 47.81 -50.67
CA GLN A 426 1.26 48.95 -50.44
C GLN A 426 1.81 50.23 -51.08
N ARG A 427 3.12 50.49 -50.97
CA ARG A 427 3.79 51.59 -51.68
C ARG A 427 3.75 51.43 -53.20
N ARG A 428 3.84 50.21 -53.73
CA ARG A 428 3.68 49.94 -55.17
C ARG A 428 2.25 50.14 -55.65
N LEU A 429 1.26 49.75 -54.85
CA LEU A 429 -0.15 50.02 -55.12
C LEU A 429 -0.44 51.53 -55.07
N GLN A 430 0.12 52.24 -54.09
CA GLN A 430 0.04 53.71 -54.03
C GLN A 430 0.75 54.38 -55.20
N ALA A 431 1.96 53.92 -55.57
CA ALA A 431 2.65 54.45 -56.75
C ALA A 431 1.88 54.16 -58.06
N ALA A 432 1.27 52.99 -58.19
CA ALA A 432 0.42 52.67 -59.34
C ALA A 432 -0.85 53.51 -59.37
N ALA A 433 -1.46 53.80 -58.21
CA ALA A 433 -2.60 54.71 -58.09
C ALA A 433 -2.23 56.16 -58.43
N ASN A 434 -1.09 56.64 -57.95
CA ASN A 434 -0.61 57.99 -58.26
C ASN A 434 -0.24 58.14 -59.75
N VAL A 435 0.31 57.09 -60.39
CA VAL A 435 0.58 57.11 -61.84
C VAL A 435 -0.71 57.10 -62.65
N SER A 436 -1.78 56.43 -62.19
CA SER A 436 -3.09 56.56 -62.83
C SER A 436 -3.70 57.94 -62.61
N GLU A 437 -3.54 58.55 -61.43
CA GLU A 437 -4.02 59.91 -61.17
C GLU A 437 -3.25 60.96 -62.00
N GLU A 438 -1.93 60.83 -62.14
CA GLU A 438 -1.12 61.71 -63.01
C GLU A 438 -1.46 61.52 -64.50
N ALA A 439 -1.74 60.29 -64.94
CA ALA A 439 -2.20 60.03 -66.31
C ALA A 439 -3.60 60.59 -66.57
N ASP A 440 -4.50 60.52 -65.59
CA ASP A 440 -5.84 61.12 -65.66
C ASP A 440 -5.76 62.67 -65.65
N GLU A 441 -4.81 63.26 -64.92
CA GLU A 441 -4.54 64.71 -64.92
C GLU A 441 -3.91 65.20 -66.24
N GLU A 442 -2.98 64.43 -66.83
CA GLU A 442 -2.35 64.76 -68.11
C GLU A 442 -3.33 64.57 -69.30
N ASP A 443 -4.19 63.54 -69.26
CA ASP A 443 -5.27 63.34 -70.25
C ASP A 443 -6.37 64.41 -70.08
N ALA A 444 -6.65 64.88 -68.86
CA ALA A 444 -7.53 66.02 -68.62
C ALA A 444 -6.93 67.35 -69.11
N ALA A 445 -5.62 67.57 -68.97
CA ALA A 445 -4.93 68.75 -69.49
C ALA A 445 -4.85 68.76 -71.03
N LEU A 446 -4.65 67.60 -71.66
CA LEU A 446 -4.67 67.45 -73.12
C LEU A 446 -6.09 67.59 -73.71
N ARG A 447 -7.13 67.14 -73.00
CA ARG A 447 -8.54 67.42 -73.38
C ARG A 447 -8.87 68.91 -73.24
N ALA A 448 -8.44 69.58 -72.17
CA ALA A 448 -8.64 71.03 -72.00
C ALA A 448 -7.91 71.88 -73.05
N ALA A 449 -6.80 71.40 -73.61
CA ALA A 449 -6.05 72.09 -74.67
C ALA A 449 -6.61 71.82 -76.09
N SER A 450 -7.47 70.82 -76.28
CA SER A 450 -8.03 70.44 -77.60
C SER A 450 -9.50 70.85 -77.81
N GLU A 451 -10.16 71.43 -76.81
CA GLU A 451 -11.57 71.86 -76.87
C GLU A 451 -11.78 73.39 -76.85
N MET A 452 -10.80 74.20 -77.27
CA MET A 452 -10.95 75.66 -77.36
C MET A 452 -11.10 76.23 -78.79
N GLU A 453 -11.42 75.39 -79.78
CA GLU A 453 -11.97 75.84 -81.07
C GLU A 453 -13.06 74.88 -81.58
N ALA A 454 -14.32 75.18 -81.26
CA ALA A 454 -15.50 75.09 -82.13
C ALA A 454 -16.76 75.22 -81.27
N GLY A 455 -17.52 76.30 -81.47
CA GLY A 455 -18.74 76.60 -80.74
C GLY A 455 -20.04 76.12 -81.42
N GLU A 456 -21.12 76.39 -80.68
CA GLU A 456 -22.54 76.50 -81.05
C GLU A 456 -23.34 75.23 -81.38
N GLU A 457 -24.32 74.85 -80.52
CA GLU A 457 -25.74 75.25 -80.59
C GLU A 457 -26.73 74.18 -80.01
N SER A 458 -27.82 74.66 -79.38
CA SER A 458 -29.16 74.05 -79.16
C SER A 458 -29.33 73.00 -78.02
N VAL A 459 -30.11 73.19 -76.95
CA VAL A 459 -31.57 73.36 -76.71
C VAL A 459 -32.35 72.05 -76.44
N GLY A 460 -33.11 72.01 -75.33
CA GLY A 460 -34.30 71.16 -75.07
C GLY A 460 -34.13 70.10 -73.95
N GLU A 461 -34.57 70.32 -72.70
CA GLU A 461 -35.93 70.23 -72.10
C GLU A 461 -36.40 68.84 -71.59
N THR A 462 -36.77 68.82 -70.28
CA THR A 462 -37.83 68.02 -69.61
C THR A 462 -37.68 66.48 -69.49
N SER A 463 -38.16 65.74 -68.48
CA SER A 463 -38.85 65.98 -67.20
C SER A 463 -39.00 64.65 -66.41
N ALA A 464 -39.12 64.77 -65.08
CA ALA A 464 -40.01 64.02 -64.16
C ALA A 464 -39.80 62.52 -63.77
N SER A 465 -39.77 62.35 -62.42
CA SER A 465 -40.37 61.28 -61.58
C SER A 465 -39.62 59.92 -61.51
N ALA A 466 -39.59 59.15 -60.41
CA ALA A 466 -40.33 59.11 -59.15
C ALA A 466 -39.50 58.37 -58.06
N GLY A 467 -39.84 58.52 -56.77
CA GLY A 467 -39.21 57.88 -55.59
C GLY A 467 -39.56 56.38 -55.39
N PRO A 468 -39.68 55.84 -54.14
CA PRO A 468 -39.50 56.47 -52.82
C PRO A 468 -38.85 55.58 -51.70
N SER A 469 -38.68 56.19 -50.51
CA SER A 469 -38.97 55.70 -49.12
C SER A 469 -38.26 54.47 -48.52
N ALA A 470 -38.07 54.31 -47.20
CA ALA A 470 -38.19 55.15 -45.99
C ALA A 470 -37.81 54.31 -44.72
N ALA A 471 -37.50 55.01 -43.62
CA ALA A 471 -37.63 54.67 -42.17
C ALA A 471 -36.73 53.56 -41.59
N GLY A 472 -36.11 53.67 -40.39
CA GLY A 472 -36.39 54.44 -39.16
C GLY A 472 -36.60 53.42 -38.02
N GLU A 473 -35.61 53.11 -37.17
CA GLU A 473 -35.16 53.80 -35.93
C GLU A 473 -36.10 53.59 -34.71
N THR A 474 -35.52 53.18 -33.55
CA THR A 474 -35.81 53.53 -32.12
C THR A 474 -35.52 52.36 -31.13
N THR A 475 -34.48 52.44 -30.28
CA THR A 475 -34.41 52.87 -28.83
C THR A 475 -35.05 51.86 -27.83
N ALA A 476 -34.59 51.62 -26.60
CA ALA A 476 -33.89 52.47 -25.62
C ALA A 476 -33.34 51.66 -24.41
N SER A 477 -32.39 52.31 -23.70
CA SER A 477 -32.16 52.38 -22.22
C SER A 477 -31.67 51.13 -21.46
N THR A 478 -30.48 51.07 -20.82
CA THR A 478 -29.72 51.95 -19.88
C THR A 478 -30.17 51.84 -18.42
N GLN A 479 -29.26 51.35 -17.56
CA GLN A 479 -28.69 51.97 -16.33
C GLN A 479 -28.40 50.91 -15.26
N THR A 480 -27.50 51.04 -14.28
CA THR A 480 -26.20 51.70 -14.01
C THR A 480 -25.87 51.28 -12.56
N GLU A 481 -24.60 51.31 -12.16
CA GLU A 481 -24.05 51.53 -10.80
C GLU A 481 -23.08 50.42 -10.34
N GLN A 482 -21.90 50.70 -9.78
CA GLN A 482 -21.09 51.92 -9.62
C GLN A 482 -19.73 51.47 -9.03
N ASN A 483 -18.65 52.15 -9.43
CA ASN A 483 -17.53 52.66 -8.59
C ASN A 483 -16.73 51.71 -7.66
N THR A 484 -15.40 51.81 -7.48
CA THR A 484 -14.37 52.81 -7.85
C THR A 484 -12.99 52.38 -7.32
N THR A 485 -11.95 52.72 -8.09
CA THR A 485 -10.69 53.38 -7.65
C THR A 485 -9.60 52.62 -6.86
N SER A 486 -8.48 52.37 -7.55
CA SER A 486 -7.09 52.42 -7.03
C SER A 486 -6.59 53.88 -7.07
N PRO A 487 -5.62 54.36 -6.25
CA PRO A 487 -4.17 54.30 -6.60
C PRO A 487 -3.22 54.49 -5.35
N PRO A 488 -1.97 55.00 -5.44
CA PRO A 488 -0.77 54.48 -6.12
C PRO A 488 0.46 54.33 -5.18
N SER A 489 1.56 53.87 -5.78
CA SER A 489 2.94 53.79 -5.30
C SER A 489 3.60 55.12 -4.86
N GLN A 490 4.50 55.06 -3.86
CA GLN A 490 5.86 55.63 -3.90
C GLN A 490 6.71 55.15 -2.70
N SER A 491 8.02 55.24 -2.89
CA SER A 491 9.14 54.53 -2.23
C SER A 491 9.83 55.35 -1.09
N PRO A 492 11.12 55.16 -0.75
CA PRO A 492 11.59 54.63 0.54
C PRO A 492 12.35 55.66 1.42
N ASP A 493 12.54 55.38 2.72
CA ASP A 493 13.86 55.50 3.39
C ASP A 493 13.83 55.18 4.90
N LYS A 494 14.89 54.47 5.32
CA LYS A 494 15.62 54.42 6.61
C LYS A 494 14.93 54.73 7.94
N SER A 495 14.99 53.73 8.83
CA SER A 495 15.66 53.79 10.15
C SER A 495 16.02 52.39 10.63
#